data_AF-A0A1H9NNJ1-F1
#
_entry.id   AF-A0A1H9NNJ1-F1
#
_cell.length_a   1.000
_cell.length_b   1.000
_cell.length_c   1.000
_cell.angle_alpha   90.00
_cell.angle_beta   90.00
_cell.angle_gamma   90.00
#
_symmetry.space_group_name_H-M   'P 1'
#
loop_
_entity.id
_entity.type
_entity.pdbx_description
1 polymer ?
#
loop_
_entity_poly.entity_id
_entity_poly.type
_entity_poly.pdbx_seq_one_letter_code
_entity_poly.pdbx_strand_id
1 'polypeptide(L)'
;MRSLIFPKINSLKLPENQHANHIYWLFLSICSVSIFLSDLCTPLGVAAGSPYALLVFASIRFKSNGSTYITAAIGFLLTLTGLFLSPYIAAPMDVVLTNRILALLIITITTYMVLRIKKINHELYTLMSETCVDPLTQCKNGRAFEEETKIEIKRSKRYKRNLSLAIFDITDSSNTNTAENSVIHIDNQYIKTLSDEIRKSIRSSDQLYRVDLNRFVVVYVETDINKAKEATEALCKKVSQLDQHSTQQSLAVNVGITMLNDKDHIRKLYNRAEDALIIAKQNGKNRVATLPETSRSDKAHIPAILCRPRSG
;
A
#
# COMPACT_ATOMS: atom_id res chain seq x y z
N MET A 1 -4.78 0.40 -12.94
CA MET A 1 -4.38 0.68 -11.54
C MET A 1 -2.97 0.19 -11.28
N ARG A 2 -2.11 1.04 -10.70
CA ARG A 2 -0.66 0.85 -10.58
C ARG A 2 -0.30 0.03 -9.34
N SER A 3 0.58 -0.94 -9.52
CA SER A 3 1.07 -1.84 -8.50
C SER A 3 1.97 -1.20 -7.45
N LEU A 4 1.69 -1.56 -6.20
CA LEU A 4 2.31 -1.08 -4.95
C LEU A 4 3.71 -1.64 -4.68
N ILE A 5 4.29 -2.35 -5.64
CA ILE A 5 5.45 -3.24 -5.40
C ILE A 5 6.77 -2.52 -5.70
N PHE A 6 6.70 -1.47 -6.52
CA PHE A 6 7.79 -0.51 -6.68
C PHE A 6 7.35 0.85 -6.16
N PRO A 7 7.24 1.04 -4.84
CA PRO A 7 7.18 2.38 -4.29
C PRO A 7 8.59 2.95 -4.49
N LYS A 8 8.81 3.59 -5.64
CA LYS A 8 9.54 4.85 -5.70
C LYS A 8 10.70 4.93 -4.67
N ILE A 9 11.73 4.09 -4.83
CA ILE A 9 12.90 4.08 -3.94
C ILE A 9 13.67 5.41 -3.97
N ASN A 10 13.32 6.33 -4.87
CA ASN A 10 13.56 7.75 -4.68
C ASN A 10 12.25 8.46 -4.28
N SER A 11 12.12 8.73 -2.98
CA SER A 11 11.03 9.45 -2.31
C SER A 11 9.77 8.63 -2.02
N LEU A 12 9.48 8.53 -0.71
CA LEU A 12 8.14 8.62 -0.13
C LEU A 12 7.43 9.91 -0.60
N LYS A 13 7.30 10.15 -1.90
CA LYS A 13 6.20 10.92 -2.46
C LYS A 13 5.08 9.89 -2.63
N LEU A 14 4.22 9.80 -1.60
CA LEU A 14 2.81 9.44 -1.84
C LEU A 14 2.43 10.21 -3.11
N PRO A 15 1.73 9.62 -4.10
CA PRO A 15 1.21 10.43 -5.20
C PRO A 15 0.50 11.59 -4.51
N GLU A 16 1.11 12.76 -4.64
CA GLU A 16 0.56 13.99 -4.13
C GLU A 16 -0.64 14.13 -5.03
N ASN A 17 -1.80 13.67 -4.56
CA ASN A 17 -3.01 13.77 -5.32
C ASN A 17 -3.29 15.27 -5.31
N GLN A 18 -2.71 15.97 -6.28
CA GLN A 18 -2.65 17.43 -6.30
C GLN A 18 -4.07 17.97 -6.18
N HIS A 19 -5.03 17.31 -6.83
CA HIS A 19 -6.45 17.58 -6.67
C HIS A 19 -6.95 17.43 -5.22
N ALA A 20 -6.62 16.35 -4.52
CA ALA A 20 -7.01 16.18 -3.12
C ALA A 20 -6.33 17.21 -2.19
N ASN A 21 -5.07 17.56 -2.47
CA ASN A 21 -4.36 18.60 -1.71
C ASN A 21 -4.96 19.98 -1.97
N HIS A 22 -5.36 20.31 -3.21
CA HIS A 22 -6.04 21.55 -3.54
C HIS A 22 -7.39 21.66 -2.83
N ILE A 23 -8.19 20.58 -2.83
CA ILE A 23 -9.46 20.52 -2.09
C ILE A 23 -9.22 20.74 -0.60
N TYR A 24 -8.18 20.12 -0.03
CA TYR A 24 -7.85 20.27 1.39
C TYR A 24 -7.34 21.67 1.74
N TRP A 25 -6.55 22.32 0.88
CA TRP A 25 -6.17 23.72 1.03
C TRP A 25 -7.38 24.65 0.99
N LEU A 26 -8.33 24.40 0.09
CA LEU A 26 -9.57 25.15 0.00
C LEU A 26 -10.41 24.98 1.28
N PHE A 27 -10.51 23.75 1.80
CA PHE A 27 -11.14 23.46 3.09
C PHE A 27 -10.47 24.22 4.25
N LEU A 28 -9.13 24.17 4.35
CA LEU A 28 -8.40 24.91 5.38
C LEU A 28 -8.58 26.43 5.26
N SER A 29 -8.64 26.96 4.03
CA SER A 29 -8.93 28.37 3.79
C SER A 29 -10.32 28.76 4.29
N ILE A 30 -11.34 27.94 4.01
CA ILE A 30 -12.71 28.16 4.50
C ILE A 30 -12.73 28.13 6.03
N CYS A 31 -12.10 27.12 6.66
CA CYS A 31 -12.00 27.04 8.11
C CYS A 31 -11.28 28.26 8.70
N SER A 32 -10.20 28.73 8.07
CA SER A 32 -9.45 29.90 8.51
C SER A 32 -10.28 31.18 8.48
N VAL A 33 -11.06 31.38 7.40
CA VAL A 33 -11.98 32.52 7.28
C VAL A 33 -13.10 32.39 8.30
N SER A 34 -13.67 31.21 8.51
CA SER A 34 -14.72 30.97 9.49
C SER A 34 -14.26 31.26 10.93
N ILE A 35 -13.06 30.81 11.30
CA ILE A 35 -12.46 31.12 12.62
C ILE A 35 -12.23 32.62 12.76
N PHE A 36 -11.75 33.30 11.72
CA PHE A 36 -11.53 34.74 11.74
C PHE A 36 -12.83 35.55 11.86
N LEU A 37 -13.88 35.18 11.12
CA LEU A 37 -15.20 35.79 11.28
C LEU A 37 -15.74 35.58 12.70
N SER A 38 -15.52 34.41 13.29
CA SER A 38 -15.86 34.16 14.69
C SER A 38 -15.07 35.07 15.64
N ASP A 39 -13.76 35.24 15.45
CA ASP A 39 -12.90 36.13 16.26
C ASP A 39 -13.30 37.61 16.13
N LEU A 40 -13.77 38.03 14.95
CA LEU A 40 -14.31 39.38 14.71
C LEU A 40 -15.69 39.60 15.35
N CYS A 41 -16.52 38.56 15.45
CA CYS A 41 -17.81 38.66 16.14
C CYS A 41 -17.66 38.59 17.66
N THR A 42 -16.54 38.04 18.17
CA THR A 42 -16.27 37.99 19.60
C THR A 42 -15.64 39.29 20.11
N PRO A 43 -16.04 39.77 21.31
CA PRO A 43 -15.45 40.96 21.92
C PRO A 43 -13.95 40.83 22.18
N LEU A 44 -13.23 41.96 22.17
CA LEU A 44 -11.85 42.03 22.67
C LEU A 44 -11.77 41.44 24.09
N GLY A 45 -10.83 40.54 24.30
CA GLY A 45 -10.60 39.91 25.61
C GLY A 45 -11.16 38.49 25.75
N VAL A 46 -11.83 37.92 24.75
CA VAL A 46 -12.15 36.49 24.69
C VAL A 46 -11.04 35.73 23.95
N ALA A 47 -10.70 34.52 24.38
CA ALA A 47 -9.65 33.68 23.78
C ALA A 47 -10.07 33.04 22.42
N ALA A 48 -10.69 33.81 21.53
CA ALA A 48 -11.21 33.36 20.25
C ALA A 48 -10.13 33.09 19.18
N GLY A 49 -8.85 33.43 19.46
CA GLY A 49 -7.70 33.02 18.64
C GLY A 49 -7.20 31.60 18.89
N SER A 50 -7.66 30.91 19.94
CA SER A 50 -7.25 29.54 20.25
C SER A 50 -7.57 28.49 19.15
N PRO A 51 -8.64 28.59 18.34
CA PRO A 51 -8.95 27.62 17.29
C PRO A 51 -7.97 27.64 16.11
N TYR A 52 -7.13 28.67 15.94
CA TYR A 52 -6.10 28.68 14.89
C TYR A 52 -5.08 27.56 15.06
N ALA A 53 -4.87 27.08 16.29
CA ALA A 53 -4.06 25.89 16.54
C ALA A 53 -4.62 24.63 15.85
N LEU A 54 -5.94 24.51 15.69
CA LEU A 54 -6.56 23.38 14.99
C LEU A 54 -6.22 23.40 13.48
N LEU A 55 -6.07 24.58 12.87
CA LEU A 55 -5.62 24.69 11.48
C LEU A 55 -4.17 24.20 11.32
N VAL A 56 -3.30 24.58 12.27
CA VAL A 56 -1.91 24.10 12.30
C VAL A 56 -1.87 22.59 12.49
N PHE A 57 -2.71 22.05 13.39
CA PHE A 57 -2.81 20.61 13.61
C PHE A 57 -3.27 19.88 12.35
N ALA A 58 -4.28 20.40 11.64
CA ALA A 58 -4.77 19.86 10.38
C ALA A 58 -3.69 19.81 9.27
N SER A 59 -2.65 20.65 9.36
CA SER A 59 -1.50 20.60 8.44
C SER A 59 -0.67 19.30 8.52
N ILE A 60 -0.90 18.45 9.53
CA ILE A 60 -0.27 17.13 9.67
C ILE A 60 -0.55 16.23 8.46
N ARG A 61 -1.69 16.45 7.78
CA ARG A 61 -2.12 15.66 6.62
C ARG A 61 -1.21 15.84 5.41
N PHE A 62 -0.50 16.96 5.35
CA PHE A 62 0.49 17.24 4.32
C PHE A 62 1.86 16.68 4.69
N LYS A 63 2.56 16.14 3.70
CA LYS A 63 3.94 15.66 3.87
C LYS A 63 4.97 16.76 4.04
N SER A 64 4.74 17.92 3.45
CA SER A 64 5.70 19.02 3.52
C SER A 64 5.69 19.65 4.92
N ASN A 65 6.86 20.02 5.42
CA ASN A 65 6.95 20.87 6.60
C ASN A 65 6.51 22.31 6.27
N GLY A 66 6.64 22.73 5.00
CA GLY A 66 6.25 24.06 4.54
C GLY A 66 4.78 24.39 4.79
N SER A 67 3.87 23.43 4.60
CA SER A 67 2.44 23.65 4.87
C SER A 67 2.14 23.94 6.34
N THR A 68 2.90 23.35 7.25
CA THR A 68 2.77 23.60 8.70
C THR A 68 3.25 25.01 9.03
N TYR A 69 4.35 25.47 8.43
CA TYR A 69 4.79 26.85 8.59
C TYR A 69 3.82 27.87 7.98
N ILE A 70 3.26 27.59 6.80
CA ILE A 70 2.28 28.48 6.15
C ILE A 70 1.01 28.62 6.99
N THR A 71 0.44 27.51 7.46
CA THR A 71 -0.77 27.53 8.31
C THR A 71 -0.51 28.21 9.66
N ALA A 72 0.67 28.01 10.25
CA ALA A 72 1.08 28.74 11.45
C ALA A 72 1.21 30.24 11.19
N ALA A 73 1.88 30.65 10.10
CA ALA A 73 2.03 32.06 9.73
C ALA A 73 0.68 32.75 9.49
N ILE A 74 -0.26 32.07 8.83
CA ILE A 74 -1.64 32.54 8.66
C ILE A 74 -2.32 32.71 10.02
N GLY A 75 -2.24 31.71 10.90
CA GLY A 75 -2.82 31.80 12.25
C GLY A 75 -2.24 32.96 13.08
N PHE A 76 -0.91 33.16 13.02
CA PHE A 76 -0.22 34.29 13.63
C PHE A 76 -0.74 35.64 13.09
N LEU A 77 -0.77 35.78 11.76
CA LEU A 77 -1.22 37.00 11.10
C LEU A 77 -2.68 37.32 11.48
N LEU A 78 -3.57 36.32 11.41
CA LEU A 78 -4.98 36.51 11.73
C LEU A 78 -5.18 36.89 13.20
N THR A 79 -4.48 36.23 14.12
CA THR A 79 -4.51 36.55 15.56
C THR A 79 -4.07 38.00 15.83
N LEU A 80 -3.04 38.48 15.12
CA LEU A 80 -2.58 39.87 15.23
C LEU A 80 -3.56 40.85 14.59
N THR A 81 -4.14 40.54 13.44
CA THR A 81 -5.14 41.41 12.80
C THR A 81 -6.42 41.52 13.63
N GLY A 82 -6.83 40.46 14.33
CA GLY A 82 -7.96 40.48 15.26
C GLY A 82 -7.75 41.39 16.48
N LEU A 83 -6.52 41.80 16.79
CA LEU A 83 -6.27 42.82 17.82
C LEU A 83 -6.79 44.20 17.40
N PHE A 84 -6.72 44.52 16.11
CA PHE A 84 -7.08 45.83 15.58
C PHE A 84 -8.53 45.91 15.08
N LEU A 85 -9.11 44.77 14.66
CA LEU A 85 -10.40 44.72 13.97
C LEU A 85 -11.56 44.22 14.84
N SER A 86 -11.31 43.46 15.90
CA SER A 86 -12.38 42.95 16.76
C SER A 86 -13.04 44.10 17.55
N PRO A 87 -14.35 43.99 17.86
CA PRO A 87 -15.10 45.06 18.51
C PRO A 87 -14.58 45.31 19.92
N TYR A 88 -14.29 46.59 20.20
CA TYR A 88 -13.84 47.05 21.51
C TYR A 88 -14.99 46.99 22.51
N ILE A 89 -14.86 46.14 23.53
CA ILE A 89 -15.73 46.11 24.72
C ILE A 89 -14.80 46.16 25.93
N ALA A 90 -15.31 46.66 27.05
CA ALA A 90 -14.64 47.03 28.32
C ALA A 90 -13.85 45.91 29.06
N ALA A 91 -13.21 44.99 28.37
CA ALA A 91 -12.15 44.17 28.93
C ALA A 91 -10.91 45.04 29.15
N PRO A 92 -10.22 44.90 30.29
CA PRO A 92 -8.99 45.62 30.54
C PRO A 92 -7.89 45.13 29.59
N MET A 93 -6.99 46.04 29.20
CA MET A 93 -6.02 45.80 28.11
C MET A 93 -5.05 44.66 28.41
N ASP A 94 -4.76 44.41 29.69
CA ASP A 94 -3.99 43.29 30.19
C ASP A 94 -4.64 41.93 29.85
N VAL A 95 -5.96 41.80 29.98
CA VAL A 95 -6.71 40.58 29.61
C VAL A 95 -6.67 40.33 28.10
N VAL A 96 -6.74 41.39 27.30
CA VAL A 96 -6.61 41.28 25.83
C VAL A 96 -5.21 40.81 25.44
N LEU A 97 -4.17 41.44 26.00
CA LEU A 97 -2.78 41.08 25.73
C LEU A 97 -2.46 39.65 26.18
N THR A 98 -2.87 39.27 27.38
CA THR A 98 -2.64 37.91 27.91
C THR A 98 -3.30 36.84 27.05
N ASN A 99 -4.55 37.03 26.63
CA ASN A 99 -5.23 36.06 25.76
C ASN A 99 -4.61 35.95 24.37
N ARG A 100 -4.13 37.05 23.80
CA ARG A 100 -3.42 37.03 22.50
C ARG A 100 -2.06 36.35 22.64
N ILE A 101 -1.29 36.66 23.69
CA ILE A 101 -0.02 35.98 23.98
C ILE A 101 -0.26 34.47 24.16
N LEU A 102 -1.29 34.08 24.90
CA LEU A 102 -1.66 32.68 25.09
C LEU A 102 -2.00 31.99 23.76
N ALA A 103 -2.80 32.64 22.90
CA ALA A 103 -3.13 32.10 21.57
C ALA A 103 -1.87 31.89 20.71
N LEU A 104 -0.95 32.86 20.70
CA LEU A 104 0.31 32.72 19.96
C LEU A 104 1.18 31.59 20.53
N LEU A 105 1.25 31.44 21.85
CA LEU A 105 1.95 30.31 22.49
C LEU A 105 1.33 28.96 22.14
N ILE A 106 0.01 28.84 22.09
CA ILE A 106 -0.66 27.61 21.66
C ILE A 106 -0.31 27.29 20.20
N ILE A 107 -0.30 28.30 19.31
CA ILE A 107 0.08 28.11 17.91
C ILE A 107 1.55 27.67 17.79
N THR A 108 2.49 28.24 18.54
CA THR A 108 3.91 27.80 18.50
C THR A 108 4.09 26.39 19.03
N ILE A 109 3.48 26.06 20.17
CA ILE A 109 3.54 24.71 20.76
C ILE A 109 2.96 23.69 19.79
N THR A 110 1.82 23.99 19.17
CA THR A 110 1.16 23.10 18.20
C THR A 110 2.01 22.92 16.95
N THR A 111 2.63 23.99 16.46
CA THR A 111 3.57 23.96 15.33
C THR A 111 4.75 23.03 15.63
N TYR A 112 5.38 23.21 16.80
CA TYR A 112 6.49 22.36 17.23
C TYR A 112 6.05 20.89 17.36
N MET A 113 4.91 20.63 17.99
CA MET A 113 4.36 19.29 18.15
C MET A 113 4.12 18.60 16.80
N VAL A 114 3.48 19.28 15.85
CA VAL A 114 3.20 18.72 14.50
C VAL A 114 4.51 18.41 13.76
N LEU A 115 5.51 19.29 13.82
CA LEU A 115 6.82 19.05 13.21
C LEU A 115 7.55 17.85 13.86
N ARG A 116 7.46 17.70 15.19
CA ARG A 116 8.02 16.55 15.91
C ARG A 116 7.34 15.25 15.49
N ILE A 117 6.01 15.23 15.39
CA ILE A 117 5.25 14.06 14.92
C ILE A 117 5.66 13.69 13.49
N LYS A 118 5.76 14.67 12.58
CA LYS A 118 6.23 14.43 11.20
C LYS A 118 7.63 13.82 11.17
N LYS A 119 8.56 14.30 12.01
CA LYS A 119 9.92 13.78 12.12
C LYS A 119 9.96 12.35 12.65
N ILE A 120 9.28 12.07 13.76
CA ILE A 120 9.21 10.73 14.36
C ILE A 120 8.60 9.73 13.38
N ASN A 121 7.52 10.09 12.71
CA ASN A 121 6.91 9.23 11.70
C ASN A 121 7.90 8.94 10.56
N HIS A 122 8.66 9.94 10.12
CA HIS A 122 9.68 9.74 9.10
C HIS A 122 10.78 8.77 9.57
N GLU A 123 11.29 8.96 10.78
CA GLU A 123 12.30 8.09 11.39
C GLU A 123 11.79 6.64 11.55
N LEU A 124 10.53 6.49 11.97
CA LEU A 124 9.87 5.20 12.06
C LEU A 124 9.76 4.51 10.69
N TYR A 125 9.41 5.26 9.63
CA TYR A 125 9.43 4.72 8.28
C TYR A 125 10.83 4.31 7.83
N THR A 126 11.87 5.07 8.19
CA THR A 126 13.25 4.69 7.86
C THR A 126 13.69 3.45 8.61
N LEU A 127 13.40 3.33 9.91
CA LEU A 127 13.74 2.15 10.71
C LEU A 127 12.98 0.90 10.22
N MET A 128 11.69 1.03 9.92
CA MET A 128 10.92 -0.05 9.30
C MET A 128 11.44 -0.42 7.91
N SER A 129 12.04 0.54 7.20
CA SER A 129 12.69 0.23 5.93
C SER A 129 14.00 -0.54 6.12
N GLU A 130 14.69 -0.42 7.25
CA GLU A 130 15.95 -1.14 7.51
C GLU A 130 15.74 -2.62 7.82
N THR A 131 14.53 -3.01 8.21
CA THR A 131 14.22 -4.43 8.41
C THR A 131 13.91 -5.08 7.06
N CYS A 132 14.42 -6.30 6.85
CA CYS A 132 14.13 -7.13 5.68
C CYS A 132 12.97 -8.12 5.93
N VAL A 133 12.25 -7.97 7.06
CA VAL A 133 11.27 -8.94 7.57
C VAL A 133 9.92 -8.25 7.82
N ASP A 134 8.84 -8.89 7.41
CA ASP A 134 7.47 -8.48 7.70
C ASP A 134 7.10 -8.84 9.15
N PRO A 135 6.66 -7.88 9.97
CA PRO A 135 6.42 -8.13 11.40
C PRO A 135 5.25 -9.09 11.67
N LEU A 136 4.27 -9.19 10.75
CA LEU A 136 3.10 -10.03 10.96
C LEU A 136 3.39 -11.51 10.67
N THR A 137 4.05 -11.78 9.54
CA THR A 137 4.26 -13.13 9.00
C THR A 137 5.67 -13.66 9.23
N GLN A 138 6.60 -12.80 9.66
CA GLN A 138 8.03 -13.11 9.77
C GLN A 138 8.65 -13.58 8.44
N CYS A 139 7.96 -13.37 7.30
CA CYS A 139 8.52 -13.57 5.97
C CYS A 139 9.39 -12.39 5.57
N LYS A 140 10.18 -12.54 4.52
CA LYS A 140 10.91 -11.40 3.96
C LYS A 140 9.92 -10.36 3.44
N ASN A 141 10.25 -9.07 3.53
CA ASN A 141 9.34 -8.01 3.08
C ASN A 141 9.60 -7.58 1.63
N GLY A 142 8.84 -6.60 1.15
CA GLY A 142 9.00 -6.04 -0.21
C GLY A 142 10.39 -5.47 -0.50
N ARG A 143 11.10 -4.96 0.51
CA ARG A 143 12.48 -4.47 0.34
C ARG A 143 13.44 -5.62 0.08
N ALA A 144 13.37 -6.66 0.91
CA ALA A 144 14.17 -7.87 0.73
C ALA A 144 13.90 -8.52 -0.63
N PHE A 145 12.63 -8.55 -1.07
CA PHE A 145 12.27 -8.99 -2.41
C PHE A 145 13.04 -8.21 -3.48
N GLU A 146 13.07 -6.89 -3.39
CA GLU A 146 13.73 -6.06 -4.38
C GLU A 146 15.26 -6.26 -4.40
N GLU A 147 15.89 -6.31 -3.23
CA GLU A 147 17.34 -6.46 -3.10
C GLU A 147 17.81 -7.86 -3.51
N GLU A 148 17.20 -8.91 -2.95
CA GLU A 148 17.62 -10.29 -3.18
C GLU A 148 17.26 -10.79 -4.57
N THR A 149 16.06 -10.47 -5.09
CA THR A 149 15.65 -10.92 -6.42
C THR A 149 16.49 -10.26 -7.51
N LYS A 150 16.97 -9.02 -7.32
CA LYS A 150 17.94 -8.40 -8.24
C LYS A 150 19.24 -9.20 -8.32
N ILE A 151 19.72 -9.71 -7.20
CA ILE A 151 20.92 -10.55 -7.13
C ILE A 151 20.66 -11.88 -7.83
N GLU A 152 19.51 -12.51 -7.54
CA GLU A 152 19.16 -13.81 -8.11
C GLU A 152 18.93 -13.75 -9.63
N ILE A 153 18.32 -12.68 -10.15
CA ILE A 153 18.21 -12.45 -11.59
C ILE A 153 19.59 -12.40 -12.25
N LYS A 154 20.56 -11.69 -11.66
CA LYS A 154 21.93 -11.63 -12.19
C LYS A 154 22.59 -13.00 -12.17
N ARG A 155 22.40 -13.77 -11.09
CA ARG A 155 22.92 -15.12 -10.92
C ARG A 155 22.33 -16.08 -11.96
N SER A 156 21.01 -16.09 -12.09
CA SER A 156 20.25 -16.88 -13.05
C SER A 156 20.72 -16.63 -14.48
N LYS A 157 20.87 -15.36 -14.90
CA LYS A 157 21.39 -15.01 -16.23
C LYS A 157 22.83 -15.47 -16.46
N ARG A 158 23.71 -15.26 -15.46
CA ARG A 158 25.12 -15.66 -15.55
C ARG A 158 25.29 -17.16 -15.78
N TYR A 159 24.51 -17.97 -15.05
CA TYR A 159 24.61 -19.43 -15.10
C TYR A 159 23.59 -20.08 -16.03
N LYS A 160 22.80 -19.30 -16.78
CA LYS A 160 21.72 -19.78 -17.66
C LYS A 160 20.76 -20.75 -16.95
N ARG A 161 20.37 -20.38 -15.73
CA ARG A 161 19.45 -21.17 -14.88
C ARG A 161 18.05 -20.57 -14.94
N ASN A 162 17.02 -21.41 -14.90
CA ASN A 162 15.65 -20.92 -14.89
C ASN A 162 15.33 -20.20 -13.57
N LEU A 163 14.46 -19.21 -13.63
CA LEU A 163 13.96 -18.49 -12.46
C LEU A 163 12.51 -18.14 -12.72
N SER A 164 11.61 -18.57 -11.84
CA SER A 164 10.18 -18.28 -11.94
C SER A 164 9.71 -17.42 -10.78
N LEU A 165 8.72 -16.58 -11.04
CA LEU A 165 8.14 -15.67 -10.05
C LEU A 165 6.63 -15.86 -10.03
N ALA A 166 6.07 -16.08 -8.85
CA ALA A 166 4.64 -16.22 -8.61
C ALA A 166 4.15 -15.13 -7.65
N ILE A 167 3.06 -14.45 -8.01
CA ILE A 167 2.40 -13.43 -7.18
C ILE A 167 1.06 -13.99 -6.71
N PHE A 168 0.92 -14.18 -5.40
CA PHE A 168 -0.31 -14.56 -4.73
C PHE A 168 -1.05 -13.30 -4.29
N ASP A 169 -2.34 -13.20 -4.59
CA ASP A 169 -3.20 -12.09 -4.20
C ASP A 169 -4.46 -12.63 -3.53
N ILE A 170 -4.63 -12.30 -2.24
CA ILE A 170 -5.79 -12.67 -1.45
C ILE A 170 -6.94 -11.71 -1.78
N THR A 171 -8.06 -12.29 -2.16
CA THR A 171 -9.30 -11.60 -2.54
C THR A 171 -10.49 -12.21 -1.80
N ASP A 172 -11.58 -11.46 -1.68
CA ASP A 172 -12.84 -11.95 -1.12
C ASP A 172 -13.50 -12.96 -2.09
N SER A 173 -14.13 -14.02 -1.59
CA SER A 173 -14.90 -14.96 -2.40
C SER A 173 -16.31 -14.46 -2.76
N SER A 174 -16.77 -13.35 -2.18
CA SER A 174 -18.03 -12.70 -2.59
C SER A 174 -18.01 -12.25 -4.06
N ASN A 175 -18.98 -12.73 -4.86
CA ASN A 175 -18.97 -12.65 -6.32
C ASN A 175 -19.28 -11.25 -6.90
N THR A 176 -19.10 -10.19 -6.12
CA THR A 176 -19.39 -8.84 -6.58
C THR A 176 -18.19 -8.30 -7.36
N ASN A 177 -18.40 -8.08 -8.66
CA ASN A 177 -17.53 -7.29 -9.54
C ASN A 177 -17.47 -5.81 -9.13
N THR A 178 -17.44 -5.50 -7.82
CA THR A 178 -17.21 -4.15 -7.33
C THR A 178 -15.73 -3.85 -7.43
N ALA A 179 -15.40 -3.19 -8.53
CA ALA A 179 -14.11 -2.62 -8.84
C ALA A 179 -13.44 -1.97 -7.62
N GLU A 180 -12.22 -2.43 -7.36
CA GLU A 180 -11.07 -1.61 -7.00
C GLU A 180 -11.08 -0.78 -5.68
N ASN A 181 -12.16 -0.76 -4.88
CA ASN A 181 -12.24 0.10 -3.68
C ASN A 181 -12.85 -0.55 -2.41
N SER A 182 -13.16 -1.84 -2.39
CA SER A 182 -13.53 -2.51 -1.15
C SER A 182 -12.27 -2.74 -0.32
N VAL A 183 -12.13 -2.02 0.80
CA VAL A 183 -11.11 -2.34 1.82
C VAL A 183 -11.48 -3.71 2.38
N ILE A 184 -10.83 -4.76 1.87
CA ILE A 184 -11.02 -6.11 2.37
C ILE A 184 -10.28 -6.18 3.70
N HIS A 185 -11.02 -6.29 4.79
CA HIS A 185 -10.46 -6.63 6.09
C HIS A 185 -10.13 -8.12 6.10
N ILE A 186 -8.90 -8.46 5.73
CA ILE A 186 -8.39 -9.84 5.82
C ILE A 186 -7.90 -10.05 7.25
N ASP A 187 -8.36 -11.14 7.87
CA ASP A 187 -7.89 -11.51 9.21
C ASP A 187 -6.36 -11.77 9.19
N ASN A 188 -5.66 -11.12 10.11
CA ASN A 188 -4.24 -11.33 10.36
C ASN A 188 -3.91 -12.81 10.61
N GLN A 189 -4.83 -13.58 11.23
CA GLN A 189 -4.67 -15.02 11.44
C GLN A 189 -4.64 -15.77 10.11
N TYR A 190 -5.50 -15.42 9.14
CA TYR A 190 -5.48 -16.02 7.82
C TYR A 190 -4.18 -15.73 7.09
N ILE A 191 -3.71 -14.49 7.14
CA ILE A 191 -2.45 -14.06 6.50
C ILE A 191 -1.27 -14.87 7.05
N LYS A 192 -1.22 -15.10 8.37
CA LYS A 192 -0.21 -15.96 9.01
C LYS A 192 -0.30 -17.40 8.52
N THR A 193 -1.48 -18.00 8.58
CA THR A 193 -1.72 -19.38 8.15
C THR A 193 -1.32 -19.59 6.69
N LEU A 194 -1.70 -18.67 5.81
CA LEU A 194 -1.30 -18.71 4.40
C LEU A 194 0.21 -18.63 4.26
N SER A 195 0.87 -17.70 4.96
CA SER A 195 2.32 -17.55 4.89
C SER A 195 3.06 -18.80 5.36
N ASP A 196 2.57 -19.46 6.40
CA ASP A 196 3.13 -20.71 6.90
C ASP A 196 2.92 -21.87 5.92
N GLU A 197 1.76 -21.95 5.28
CA GLU A 197 1.46 -23.00 4.30
C GLU A 197 2.29 -22.84 3.02
N ILE A 198 2.49 -21.60 2.57
CA ILE A 198 3.42 -21.31 1.46
C ILE A 198 4.83 -21.74 1.86
N ARG A 199 5.31 -21.32 3.03
CA ARG A 199 6.66 -21.64 3.51
C ARG A 199 6.91 -23.14 3.62
N LYS A 200 5.93 -23.93 4.07
CA LYS A 200 6.02 -25.40 4.15
C LYS A 200 6.02 -26.08 2.78
N SER A 201 5.43 -25.45 1.77
CA SER A 201 5.24 -26.05 0.44
C SER A 201 6.33 -25.68 -0.56
N ILE A 202 7.17 -24.68 -0.26
CA ILE A 202 8.31 -24.29 -1.10
C ILE A 202 9.62 -24.91 -0.59
N ARG A 203 10.65 -24.96 -1.45
CA ARG A 203 11.97 -25.47 -1.06
C ARG A 203 12.75 -24.45 -0.25
N SER A 204 13.77 -24.89 0.47
CA SER A 204 14.70 -23.99 1.19
C SER A 204 15.45 -23.02 0.27
N SER A 205 15.64 -23.39 -1.00
CA SER A 205 16.22 -22.52 -2.03
C SER A 205 15.28 -21.40 -2.48
N ASP A 206 13.97 -21.67 -2.45
CA ASP A 206 12.94 -20.73 -2.89
C ASP A 206 12.75 -19.65 -1.83
N GLN A 207 12.34 -18.46 -2.27
CA GLN A 207 12.20 -17.32 -1.37
C GLN A 207 10.76 -16.82 -1.33
N LEU A 208 10.23 -16.66 -0.11
CA LEU A 208 8.90 -16.13 0.15
C LEU A 208 8.99 -14.70 0.69
N TYR A 209 8.25 -13.81 0.04
CA TYR A 209 8.15 -12.41 0.40
C TYR A 209 6.70 -11.98 0.60
N ARG A 210 6.46 -11.12 1.59
CA ARG A 210 5.22 -10.35 1.68
C ARG A 210 5.50 -8.94 1.15
N VAL A 211 4.86 -8.63 0.03
CA VAL A 211 5.17 -7.44 -0.77
C VAL A 211 4.10 -6.35 -0.66
N ASP A 212 2.91 -6.73 -0.17
CA ASP A 212 1.79 -5.83 0.08
C ASP A 212 0.93 -6.38 1.25
N LEU A 213 -0.10 -5.65 1.66
CA LEU A 213 -1.02 -6.05 2.72
C LEU A 213 -1.66 -7.42 2.47
N ASN A 214 -2.03 -7.71 1.22
CA ASN A 214 -2.71 -8.93 0.80
C ASN A 214 -1.95 -9.74 -0.27
N ARG A 215 -0.69 -9.38 -0.56
CA ARG A 215 0.10 -10.01 -1.62
C ARG A 215 1.38 -10.65 -1.11
N PHE A 216 1.61 -11.87 -1.59
CA PHE A 216 2.86 -12.60 -1.40
C PHE A 216 3.52 -12.85 -2.74
N VAL A 217 4.84 -12.95 -2.73
CA VAL A 217 5.65 -13.31 -3.89
C VAL A 217 6.51 -14.49 -3.53
N VAL A 218 6.49 -15.51 -4.38
CA VAL A 218 7.45 -16.61 -4.33
C VAL A 218 8.39 -16.51 -5.52
N VAL A 219 9.68 -16.56 -5.25
CA VAL A 219 10.73 -16.68 -6.25
C VAL A 219 11.21 -18.12 -6.24
N TYR A 220 10.86 -18.86 -7.29
CA TYR A 220 11.26 -20.24 -7.52
C TYR A 220 12.62 -20.27 -8.21
N VAL A 221 13.64 -20.70 -7.48
CA VAL A 221 15.03 -20.75 -7.96
C VAL A 221 15.21 -22.01 -8.81
N GLU A 222 15.92 -21.90 -9.94
CA GLU A 222 16.24 -23.04 -10.82
C GLU A 222 15.02 -23.81 -11.33
N THR A 223 13.88 -23.11 -11.46
CA THR A 223 12.59 -23.72 -11.76
C THR A 223 12.00 -23.10 -13.01
N ASP A 224 11.58 -23.94 -13.96
CA ASP A 224 10.85 -23.50 -15.15
C ASP A 224 9.38 -23.21 -14.85
N ILE A 225 8.72 -22.52 -15.76
CA ILE A 225 7.33 -22.07 -15.58
C ILE A 225 6.32 -23.21 -15.37
N ASN A 226 6.54 -24.39 -15.96
CA ASN A 226 5.61 -25.52 -15.82
C ASN A 226 5.70 -26.13 -14.41
N LYS A 227 6.93 -26.34 -13.92
CA LYS A 227 7.15 -26.82 -12.54
C LYS A 227 6.70 -25.82 -11.50
N ALA A 228 6.95 -24.53 -11.74
CA ALA A 228 6.47 -23.46 -10.86
C ALA A 228 4.93 -23.46 -10.79
N LYS A 229 4.27 -23.63 -11.94
CA LYS A 229 2.81 -23.76 -12.02
C LYS A 229 2.31 -24.98 -11.26
N GLU A 230 2.88 -26.16 -11.47
CA GLU A 230 2.48 -27.39 -10.78
C GLU A 230 2.60 -27.26 -9.26
N ALA A 231 3.74 -26.76 -8.77
CA ALA A 231 3.96 -26.51 -7.34
C ALA A 231 2.96 -25.50 -6.76
N THR A 232 2.69 -24.43 -7.52
CA THR A 232 1.73 -23.39 -7.12
C THR A 232 0.29 -23.92 -7.10
N GLU A 233 -0.12 -24.70 -8.10
CA GLU A 233 -1.45 -25.30 -8.16
C GLU A 233 -1.67 -26.30 -7.01
N ALA A 234 -0.65 -27.09 -6.67
CA ALA A 234 -0.70 -27.98 -5.51
C ALA A 234 -0.87 -27.20 -4.20
N LEU A 235 -0.14 -26.09 -4.03
CA LEU A 235 -0.28 -25.18 -2.91
C LEU A 235 -1.69 -24.56 -2.84
N CYS A 236 -2.20 -24.03 -3.96
CA CYS A 236 -3.53 -23.42 -4.02
C CYS A 236 -4.63 -24.40 -3.61
N LYS A 237 -4.51 -25.69 -3.98
CA LYS A 237 -5.44 -26.75 -3.54
C LYS A 237 -5.43 -26.92 -2.02
N LYS A 238 -4.26 -26.94 -1.38
CA LYS A 238 -4.16 -27.05 0.09
C LYS A 238 -4.77 -25.84 0.80
N VAL A 239 -4.48 -24.63 0.30
CA VAL A 239 -5.02 -23.39 0.88
C VAL A 239 -6.55 -23.35 0.75
N SER A 240 -7.09 -23.74 -0.40
CA SER A 240 -8.55 -23.79 -0.61
C SER A 240 -9.26 -24.79 0.32
N GLN A 241 -8.57 -25.86 0.76
CA GLN A 241 -9.11 -26.81 1.74
C GLN A 241 -9.12 -26.23 3.17
N LEU A 242 -8.13 -25.40 3.53
CA LEU A 242 -8.12 -24.70 4.82
C LEU A 242 -9.29 -23.71 4.94
N ASP A 243 -9.61 -23.01 3.85
CA ASP A 243 -10.72 -22.05 3.79
C ASP A 243 -12.10 -22.71 3.96
N GLN A 244 -12.28 -23.96 3.53
CA GLN A 244 -13.56 -24.68 3.69
C GLN A 244 -13.93 -24.95 5.16
N HIS A 245 -12.96 -24.94 6.07
CA HIS A 245 -13.18 -25.19 7.49
C HIS A 245 -13.31 -23.90 8.33
N SER A 246 -13.09 -22.73 7.74
CA SER A 246 -13.21 -21.43 8.41
C SER A 246 -14.59 -20.81 8.15
N THR A 247 -15.41 -20.66 9.19
CA THR A 247 -16.81 -20.24 9.09
C THR A 247 -17.04 -18.74 8.89
N GLN A 248 -15.99 -17.90 8.86
CA GLN A 248 -16.17 -16.44 8.95
C GLN A 248 -15.87 -15.60 7.70
N GLN A 249 -15.15 -16.11 6.71
CA GLN A 249 -15.01 -15.42 5.42
C GLN A 249 -14.40 -16.38 4.40
N SER A 250 -15.09 -16.65 3.30
CA SER A 250 -14.49 -17.44 2.24
C SER A 250 -13.54 -16.49 1.49
N LEU A 251 -12.24 -16.68 1.69
CA LEU A 251 -11.21 -15.97 0.95
C LEU A 251 -10.82 -16.79 -0.28
N ALA A 252 -10.29 -16.13 -1.29
CA ALA A 252 -9.81 -16.75 -2.50
C ALA A 252 -8.42 -16.22 -2.86
N VAL A 253 -7.53 -17.13 -3.27
CA VAL A 253 -6.15 -16.80 -3.63
C VAL A 253 -5.97 -16.99 -5.13
N ASN A 254 -5.75 -15.88 -5.84
CA ASN A 254 -5.40 -15.91 -7.26
C ASN A 254 -3.89 -15.75 -7.42
N VAL A 255 -3.32 -16.43 -8.42
CA VAL A 255 -1.88 -16.46 -8.62
C VAL A 255 -1.49 -16.18 -10.07
N GLY A 256 -0.59 -15.22 -10.26
CA GLY A 256 0.05 -14.93 -11.54
C GLY A 256 1.50 -15.40 -11.53
N ILE A 257 1.89 -16.21 -12.52
CA ILE A 257 3.23 -16.80 -12.61
C ILE A 257 3.92 -16.36 -13.90
N THR A 258 5.23 -16.15 -13.82
CA THR A 258 6.07 -15.94 -14.99
C THR A 258 7.46 -16.57 -14.81
N MET A 259 8.24 -16.61 -15.87
CA MET A 259 9.64 -17.05 -15.87
C MET A 259 10.54 -15.95 -16.42
N LEU A 260 11.76 -15.86 -15.92
CA LEU A 260 12.75 -14.88 -16.33
C LEU A 260 13.19 -15.04 -17.79
N ASN A 261 13.18 -13.93 -18.53
CA ASN A 261 13.75 -13.83 -19.87
C ASN A 261 15.06 -13.04 -19.85
N ASP A 262 15.89 -13.22 -20.88
CA ASP A 262 17.21 -12.58 -20.99
C ASP A 262 17.18 -11.04 -20.91
N LYS A 263 16.11 -10.42 -21.41
CA LYS A 263 15.95 -8.95 -21.45
C LYS A 263 15.29 -8.38 -20.19
N ASP A 264 14.92 -9.22 -19.24
CA ASP A 264 14.19 -8.76 -18.06
C ASP A 264 15.09 -8.14 -17.01
N HIS A 265 14.54 -7.17 -16.31
CA HIS A 265 14.98 -6.76 -14.99
C HIS A 265 13.80 -7.00 -14.03
N ILE A 266 14.04 -6.87 -12.72
CA ILE A 266 13.05 -7.19 -11.68
C ILE A 266 11.66 -6.60 -11.97
N ARG A 267 11.59 -5.34 -12.44
CA ARG A 267 10.32 -4.69 -12.75
C ARG A 267 9.58 -5.28 -13.94
N LYS A 268 10.28 -5.60 -15.03
CA LYS A 268 9.67 -6.29 -16.19
C LYS A 268 9.17 -7.68 -15.81
N LEU A 269 9.96 -8.42 -15.02
CA LEU A 269 9.58 -9.73 -14.52
C LEU A 269 8.31 -9.63 -13.66
N TYR A 270 8.33 -8.73 -12.68
CA TYR A 270 7.22 -8.53 -11.76
C TYR A 270 5.94 -8.11 -12.49
N ASN A 271 6.02 -7.11 -13.38
CA ASN A 271 4.86 -6.65 -14.16
C ASN A 271 4.25 -7.78 -15.00
N ARG A 272 5.08 -8.64 -15.61
CA ARG A 272 4.56 -9.77 -16.39
C ARG A 272 3.83 -10.81 -15.51
N ALA A 273 4.28 -11.02 -14.28
CA ALA A 273 3.55 -11.84 -13.33
C ALA A 273 2.24 -11.16 -12.88
N GLU A 274 2.20 -9.82 -12.77
CA GLU A 274 0.94 -9.10 -12.50
C GLU A 274 -0.05 -9.21 -13.64
N ASP A 275 0.41 -9.13 -14.88
CA ASP A 275 -0.43 -9.35 -16.06
C ASP A 275 -1.02 -10.78 -16.03
N ALA A 276 -0.23 -11.77 -15.61
CA ALA A 276 -0.72 -13.14 -15.40
C ALA A 276 -1.74 -13.21 -14.26
N LEU A 277 -1.53 -12.46 -13.17
CA LEU A 277 -2.47 -12.40 -12.05
C LEU A 277 -3.80 -11.78 -12.46
N ILE A 278 -3.79 -10.76 -13.32
CA ILE A 278 -4.99 -10.15 -13.88
C ILE A 278 -5.77 -11.21 -14.68
N ILE A 279 -5.08 -12.00 -15.52
CA ILE A 279 -5.69 -13.11 -16.26
C ILE A 279 -6.29 -14.14 -15.29
N ALA A 280 -5.59 -14.49 -14.20
CA ALA A 280 -6.13 -15.40 -13.19
C ALA A 280 -7.44 -14.87 -12.58
N LYS A 281 -7.46 -13.60 -12.16
CA LYS A 281 -8.64 -12.93 -11.59
C LYS A 281 -9.81 -12.85 -12.58
N GLN A 282 -9.54 -12.60 -13.86
CA GLN A 282 -10.56 -12.57 -14.91
C GLN A 282 -11.19 -13.95 -15.17
N ASN A 283 -10.43 -15.04 -14.96
CA ASN A 283 -10.90 -16.42 -15.10
C ASN A 283 -11.58 -16.98 -13.84
N GLY A 284 -11.90 -16.10 -12.88
CA GLY A 284 -12.58 -16.44 -11.64
C GLY A 284 -11.66 -16.45 -10.44
N LYS A 285 -12.04 -17.24 -9.42
CA LYS A 285 -11.39 -17.29 -8.11
C LYS A 285 -10.64 -18.61 -7.93
N ASN A 286 -9.62 -18.59 -7.07
CA ASN A 286 -8.73 -19.75 -6.86
C ASN A 286 -8.08 -20.21 -8.17
N ARG A 287 -7.63 -19.25 -8.97
CA ARG A 287 -7.03 -19.49 -10.29
C ARG A 287 -5.53 -19.24 -10.29
N VAL A 288 -4.84 -20.04 -11.08
CA VAL A 288 -3.43 -19.87 -11.42
C VAL A 288 -3.35 -19.60 -12.91
N ALA A 289 -2.64 -18.54 -13.30
CA ALA A 289 -2.35 -18.25 -14.69
C ALA A 289 -0.86 -17.95 -14.88
N THR A 290 -0.37 -18.20 -16.08
CA THR A 290 1.04 -18.07 -16.45
C THR A 290 1.19 -17.13 -17.63
N LEU A 291 2.24 -16.30 -17.63
CA LEU A 291 2.71 -15.59 -18.80
C LEU A 291 4.21 -15.85 -19.03
N PRO A 292 4.62 -16.40 -20.20
CA PRO A 292 3.77 -16.89 -21.29
C PRO A 292 2.86 -18.06 -20.85
N GLU A 293 1.80 -18.32 -21.61
CA GLU A 293 0.87 -19.41 -21.31
C GLU A 293 1.57 -20.76 -21.52
N THR A 294 1.49 -21.63 -20.51
CA THR A 294 2.02 -22.99 -20.59
C THR A 294 1.00 -23.91 -21.25
N SER A 295 1.39 -24.69 -22.25
CA SER A 295 0.52 -25.74 -22.80
C SER A 295 0.16 -26.74 -21.70
N ARG A 296 -1.14 -27.04 -21.52
CA ARG A 296 -1.59 -28.15 -20.66
C ARG A 296 -0.94 -29.44 -21.17
N SER A 297 0.07 -29.93 -20.47
CA SER A 297 0.47 -31.33 -20.56
C SER A 297 -0.61 -32.14 -19.86
N ASP A 298 -1.72 -32.40 -20.56
CA ASP A 298 -2.66 -33.51 -20.33
C ASP A 298 -3.88 -33.37 -21.25
N LYS A 299 -3.68 -33.75 -22.52
CA LYS A 299 -4.49 -34.77 -23.17
C LYS A 299 -3.54 -35.57 -24.05
N ALA A 300 -3.32 -36.82 -23.69
CA ALA A 300 -2.64 -37.78 -24.54
C ALA A 300 -3.19 -37.67 -25.97
N HIS A 301 -2.28 -37.54 -26.94
CA HIS A 301 -2.57 -37.88 -28.32
C HIS A 301 -3.11 -39.31 -28.31
N ILE A 302 -4.43 -39.47 -28.41
CA ILE A 302 -5.00 -40.70 -28.94
C ILE A 302 -4.79 -40.57 -30.45
N PRO A 303 -3.86 -41.31 -31.08
CA PRO A 303 -3.81 -41.35 -32.53
C PRO A 303 -5.15 -41.88 -33.01
N ALA A 304 -5.80 -41.14 -33.90
CA ALA A 304 -7.03 -41.56 -34.54
C ALA A 304 -6.78 -42.91 -35.26
N ILE A 305 -7.22 -44.00 -34.63
CA ILE A 305 -7.23 -45.31 -35.26
C ILE A 305 -8.25 -45.27 -36.39
N LEU A 306 -7.72 -45.52 -37.58
CA LEU A 306 -8.36 -45.70 -38.87
C LEU A 306 -9.76 -46.37 -38.80
N CYS A 307 -10.78 -45.66 -39.27
CA CYS A 307 -11.93 -46.28 -39.92
C CYS A 307 -11.82 -46.04 -41.43
N ARG A 308 -11.37 -47.06 -42.18
CA ARG A 308 -11.65 -47.16 -43.62
C ARG A 308 -13.11 -47.57 -43.79
N PRO A 309 -13.90 -46.95 -44.68
CA PRO A 309 -15.14 -47.56 -45.12
C PRO A 309 -14.81 -48.70 -46.09
N ARG A 310 -15.30 -49.91 -45.80
CA ARG A 310 -15.40 -50.99 -46.79
C ARG A 310 -16.47 -50.59 -47.80
N SER A 311 -16.07 -50.51 -49.06
CA SER A 311 -16.96 -50.51 -50.22
C SER A 311 -17.86 -51.74 -50.19
N GLY A 312 -19.17 -51.51 -50.32
CA GLY A 312 -20.21 -52.47 -50.65
C GLY A 312 -21.28 -51.74 -51.44
#